data_AF-A0A920W2C0-F1
#
_entry.id   AF-A0A920W2C0-F1
#
_cell.length_a   1.000
_cell.length_b   1.000
_cell.length_c   1.000
_cell.angle_alpha   90.00
_cell.angle_beta   90.00
_cell.angle_gamma   90.00
#
_symmetry.space_group_name_H-M   'P 1'
#
loop_
_entity.id
_entity.type
_entity.pdbx_description
1 polymer ?
#
loop_
_entity_poly.entity_id
_entity_poly.type
_entity_poly.pdbx_seq_one_letter_code
_entity_poly.pdbx_strand_id
1 'polypeptide(L)' 'MITPLKTQQELVGRLIGHWLTGYGAEYNPTRKEALLKTVVKNNLNDVIKEITGESEKKLRVIVTGAKKAPQSIG' A
#
# COMPACT_ATOMS: atom_id res chain seq x y z
N MET A 1 -0.57 2.25 -0.45
CA MET A 1 -0.52 2.98 -1.75
C MET A 1 0.32 4.22 -1.59
N ILE A 2 1.13 4.56 -2.60
CA ILE A 2 1.96 5.78 -2.59
C ILE A 2 1.58 6.60 -3.82
N THR A 3 1.11 7.83 -3.60
CA THR A 3 0.80 8.78 -4.69
C THR A 3 0.82 10.21 -4.16
N PRO A 4 1.40 11.18 -4.89
CA PRO A 4 1.34 12.59 -4.50
C PRO A 4 0.00 13.25 -4.87
N LEU A 5 -0.85 12.58 -5.66
CA LEU A 5 -2.10 13.15 -6.17
C LEU A 5 -3.19 13.10 -5.10
N LYS A 6 -3.56 14.27 -4.55
CA LYS A 6 -4.57 14.40 -3.49
C LYS A 6 -5.91 13.74 -3.84
N THR A 7 -6.40 13.93 -5.07
CA THR A 7 -7.66 13.31 -5.52
C THR A 7 -7.62 11.78 -5.45
N GLN A 8 -6.48 11.16 -5.74
CA GLN A 8 -6.33 9.71 -5.59
C GLN A 8 -6.29 9.29 -4.11
N GLN A 9 -5.62 10.06 -3.26
CA GLN A 9 -5.59 9.79 -1.82
C GLN A 9 -7.00 9.86 -1.20
N GLU A 10 -7.79 10.87 -1.56
CA GLU A 10 -9.17 11.04 -1.09
C GLU A 10 -10.07 9.89 -1.55
N LEU A 11 -9.99 9.50 -2.82
CA LEU A 11 -10.75 8.39 -3.38
C LEU A 11 -10.45 7.08 -2.64
N VAL A 12 -9.17 6.79 -2.43
CA VAL A 12 -8.71 5.57 -1.75
C VAL A 12 -9.10 5.59 -0.27
N GLY A 13 -9.02 6.75 0.39
CA GLY A 13 -9.49 6.92 1.77
C GLY A 13 -10.97 6.59 1.93
N ARG A 14 -11.83 7.08 1.02
CA ARG A 14 -13.27 6.74 1.01
C ARG A 14 -13.50 5.25 0.79
N LEU A 15 -12.76 4.62 -0.12
CA LEU A 15 -12.85 3.19 -0.40
C LEU A 15 -12.46 2.36 0.83
N ILE A 16 -11.32 2.67 1.45
CA ILE A 16 -10.87 1.98 2.67
C ILE A 16 -11.91 2.15 3.78
N GLY A 17 -12.42 3.36 3.99
CA GLY A 17 -13.47 3.62 4.99
C GLY A 17 -14.72 2.75 4.77
N HIS A 18 -15.20 2.66 3.53
CA HIS A 18 -16.36 1.82 3.19
C HIS A 18 -16.14 0.34 3.57
N TRP A 19 -14.94 -0.19 3.37
CA TRP A 19 -14.62 -1.60 3.64
C TRP A 19 -14.16 -1.88 5.08
N LEU A 20 -13.74 -0.86 5.84
CA LEU A 20 -13.32 -1.04 7.23
C LEU A 20 -14.46 -0.81 8.23
N THR A 21 -15.31 0.20 7.98
CA THR A 21 -16.34 0.63 8.94
C THR A 21 -17.74 0.75 8.35
N GLY A 22 -17.88 0.77 7.02
CA GLY A 22 -19.18 0.83 6.34
C GLY A 22 -19.82 -0.54 6.14
N TYR A 23 -20.96 -0.57 5.44
CA TYR A 23 -21.68 -1.80 5.09
C TYR A 23 -20.79 -2.87 4.43
N GLY A 24 -19.81 -2.43 3.62
CA GLY A 24 -18.86 -3.35 2.97
C GLY A 24 -18.06 -4.20 3.96
N ALA A 25 -17.82 -3.69 5.17
CA ALA A 25 -17.11 -4.37 6.24
C ALA A 25 -17.90 -5.56 6.83
N GLU A 26 -19.23 -5.43 6.92
CA GLU A 26 -20.14 -6.49 7.38
C GLU A 26 -20.41 -7.49 6.26
N TYR A 27 -20.61 -6.99 5.04
CA TYR A 27 -20.88 -7.81 3.87
C TYR A 27 -19.71 -8.71 3.47
N ASN A 28 -18.46 -8.21 3.59
CA ASN A 28 -17.26 -8.98 3.24
C ASN A 28 -16.15 -8.81 4.29
N PRO A 29 -16.18 -9.63 5.37
CA PRO A 29 -15.17 -9.60 6.42
C PRO A 29 -13.74 -9.89 5.92
N THR A 30 -13.57 -10.77 4.93
CA THR A 30 -12.24 -11.07 4.38
C THR A 30 -11.62 -9.85 3.69
N ARG A 31 -12.43 -9.04 2.99
CA ARG A 31 -11.94 -7.79 2.38
C ARG A 31 -11.61 -6.74 3.44
N LYS A 32 -12.38 -6.67 4.52
CA LYS A 32 -12.05 -5.83 5.69
C LYS A 32 -10.69 -6.21 6.26
N GLU A 33 -10.47 -7.50 6.54
CA GLU A 33 -9.21 -8.01 7.09
C GLU A 33 -8.01 -7.67 6.20
N ALA A 34 -8.14 -7.88 4.88
CA ALA A 34 -7.09 -7.54 3.93
C ALA A 34 -6.71 -6.05 3.93
N LEU A 35 -7.67 -5.16 4.24
CA LEU A 35 -7.47 -3.72 4.21
C LEU A 35 -6.99 -3.12 5.53
N LEU A 36 -7.00 -3.87 6.64
CA LEU A 36 -6.61 -3.37 7.98
C LEU A 36 -5.21 -2.73 8.03
N LYS A 37 -4.27 -3.24 7.22
CA LYS A 37 -2.89 -2.75 7.16
C LYS A 37 -2.63 -1.77 6.01
N THR A 38 -3.67 -1.41 5.25
CA THR A 38 -3.51 -0.55 4.08
C THR A 38 -3.38 0.90 4.51
N VAL A 39 -2.27 1.53 4.14
CA VAL A 39 -2.01 2.96 4.35
C VAL A 39 -1.82 3.70 3.03
N VAL A 40 -2.20 4.98 3.00
CA VAL A 40 -1.95 5.89 1.89
C VAL A 40 -0.85 6.86 2.30
N LYS A 41 0.18 6.99 1.45
CA LYS A 41 1.36 7.81 1.72
C LYS A 41 1.66 8.72 0.53
N ASN A 42 2.24 9.88 0.79
CA ASN A 42 2.46 10.91 -0.24
C ASN A 42 3.66 10.60 -1.15
N ASN A 43 4.75 10.06 -0.58
CA ASN A 43 5.95 9.73 -1.33
C ASN A 43 6.66 8.49 -0.75
N LEU A 44 7.54 7.89 -1.55
CA LEU A 44 8.25 6.67 -1.20
C LEU A 44 9.37 6.89 -0.18
N ASN A 45 10.03 8.05 -0.20
CA ASN A 45 11.16 8.34 0.68
C ASN A 45 10.74 8.41 2.15
N ASP A 46 9.59 9.00 2.44
CA ASP A 46 9.06 9.07 3.79
C ASP A 46 8.68 7.68 4.31
N VAL A 47 8.12 6.83 3.45
CA VAL A 47 7.83 5.43 3.79
C VAL A 47 9.10 4.65 4.09
N ILE A 48 10.16 4.85 3.29
CA ILE A 48 11.46 4.22 3.53
C ILE A 48 12.01 4.66 4.88
N LYS A 49 11.96 5.96 5.21
CA LYS A 49 12.41 6.49 6.51
C LYS A 49 11.61 5.91 7.68
N GLU A 50 10.29 5.89 7.56
CA GLU A 50 9.36 5.37 8.58
C GLU A 50 9.66 3.89 8.87
N ILE A 51 9.65 3.03 7.85
CA ILE A 51 9.90 1.59 8.03
C ILE A 51 11.33 1.31 8.52
N THR A 52 12.32 2.10 8.08
CA THR A 52 13.69 1.96 8.56
C THR A 52 13.82 2.37 10.04
N GLY A 53 13.04 3.36 10.49
CA GLY A 53 13.00 3.76 11.91
C GLY A 53 12.32 2.74 12.81
N GLU A 54 11.37 1.98 12.28
CA GLU A 54 10.64 0.92 13.00
C GLU A 54 11.37 -0.42 13.07
N SER A 55 12.45 -0.59 12.29
CA SER A 55 13.15 -1.87 12.15
C SER A 55 14.64 -1.77 12.46
N GLU A 56 15.14 -2.69 13.28
CA GLU A 56 16.59 -2.86 13.51
C GLU A 56 17.32 -3.43 12.27
N LYS A 57 16.58 -3.80 11.22
CA LYS A 57 17.11 -4.41 10.00
C LYS A 57 17.11 -3.42 8.84
N LYS A 58 18.12 -3.55 7.97
CA LYS A 58 18.21 -2.77 6.73
C LYS A 58 17.02 -3.07 5.81
N LEU A 59 16.23 -2.04 5.50
CA LEU A 59 15.15 -2.11 4.52
C LEU A 59 15.70 -2.43 3.12
N ARG A 60 15.05 -3.36 2.42
CA ARG A 60 15.35 -3.67 1.01
C ARG A 60 14.17 -3.23 0.14
N VAL A 61 14.45 -2.39 -0.85
CA VAL A 61 13.48 -1.98 -1.87
C VAL A 61 13.57 -2.96 -3.03
N ILE A 62 12.46 -3.62 -3.32
CA ILE A 62 12.34 -4.57 -4.44
C ILE A 62 11.48 -3.90 -5.52
N VAL A 63 12.00 -3.84 -6.74
CA VAL A 63 11.28 -3.30 -7.90
C VAL A 63 10.86 -4.47 -8.79
N THR A 64 9.59 -4.52 -9.16
CA THR A 64 9.03 -5.55 -10.06
C THR A 64 8.61 -4.91 -11.38
N GLY A 65 8.79 -5.61 -12.49
CA GLY A 65 8.35 -5.14 -13.80
C GLY A 65 8.28 -6.28 -14.81
N ALA A 66 7.50 -6.10 -15.88
CA ALA A 66 7.31 -7.10 -16.93
C ALA A 66 8.34 -7.02 -18.07
N LYS A 67 9.18 -5.98 -18.10
CA LYS A 67 10.24 -5.83 -19.10
C LYS A 67 11.28 -6.94 -18.90
N LYS A 68 11.66 -7.64 -19.98
CA LYS A 68 12.77 -8.60 -19.95
C LYS A 68 14.04 -7.90 -19.42
N ALA A 69 14.58 -8.45 -18.35
CA ALA A 69 15.87 -8.11 -17.77
C ALA A 69 16.89 -9.22 -18.13
N PRO A 70 18.20 -8.98 -17.99
CA PRO A 70 19.23 -9.96 -18.35
C PRO A 70 19.09 -11.34 -17.69
N GLN A 71 18.37 -11.41 -16.55
CA GLN A 71 18.13 -12.63 -15.77
C GLN A 71 16.66 -13.07 -15.82
N SER A 72 15.85 -12.53 -16.74
CA SER A 72 14.47 -12.96 -16.90
C SER A 72 14.41 -14.37 -17.48
N ILE A 73 13.68 -15.25 -16.79
CA ILE A 73 13.31 -16.57 -17.29
C ILE A 73 12.09 -16.45 -18.20
N GLY A 74 12.28 -16.66 -19.50
CA GLY A 74 11.22 -16.65 -20.51
C GLY A 74 11.75 -16.65 -21.93
#